data_AF-A0A4R4QYU9-F1
#
_entry.id   AF-A0A4R4QYU9-F1
#
_cell.length_a   1.000
_cell.length_b   1.000
_cell.length_c   1.000
_cell.angle_alpha   90.00
_cell.angle_beta   90.00
_cell.angle_gamma   90.00
#
_symmetry.space_group_name_H-M   'P 1'
#
loop_
_entity.id
_entity.type
_entity.pdbx_description
1 polymer ?
#
loop_
_entity_poly.entity_id
_entity_poly.type
_entity_poly.pdbx_seq_one_letter_code
_entity_poly.pdbx_strand_id
1 'polypeptide(L)'
;MEVAAALRWLGKASLPLSALAEAAVVRPALDALGLTMDGRPAAASTTRRRRSVFYNVLQYAVELELLDFGPVDKLRVRPSRR
;
A
#
# COMPACT_ATOMS: atom_id res chain seq x y z
N MET A 1 7.10 26.27 14.07
CA MET A 1 7.71 25.13 13.38
C MET A 1 6.62 24.17 12.92
N GLU A 2 5.91 24.51 11.86
CA GLU A 2 4.79 23.73 11.30
C GLU A 2 5.23 22.35 10.77
N VAL A 3 6.40 22.30 10.13
CA VAL A 3 6.99 21.07 9.58
C VAL A 3 7.20 20.00 10.65
N ALA A 4 7.71 20.37 11.83
CA ALA A 4 7.92 19.42 12.92
C ALA A 4 6.61 18.83 13.44
N ALA A 5 5.52 19.61 13.44
CA ALA A 5 4.20 19.11 13.81
C ALA A 5 3.64 18.15 12.74
N ALA A 6 3.79 18.49 11.45
CA ALA A 6 3.39 17.64 10.34
C ALA A 6 4.13 16.29 10.34
N LEU A 7 5.45 16.28 10.58
CA LEU A 7 6.24 15.05 10.66
C LEU A 7 5.80 14.15 11.83
N ARG A 8 5.49 14.73 12.99
CA ARG A 8 4.97 13.97 14.13
C ARG A 8 3.59 13.36 13.83
N TRP A 9 2.72 14.09 13.17
CA TRP A 9 1.43 13.57 12.74
C TRP A 9 1.62 12.43 11.72
N LEU A 10 2.49 12.61 10.73
CA LEU A 10 2.76 11.61 9.70
C LEU A 10 3.31 10.32 10.31
N GLY A 11 4.23 10.41 11.27
CA GLY A 11 4.75 9.25 11.99
C GLY A 11 3.67 8.49 12.76
N LYS A 12 2.69 9.19 13.35
CA LYS A 12 1.54 8.56 14.03
C LYS A 12 0.53 7.96 13.05
N ALA A 13 0.40 8.54 11.86
CA ALA A 13 -0.54 8.10 10.82
C ALA A 13 0.05 7.03 9.89
N SER A 14 1.32 6.66 10.06
CA SER A 14 2.02 5.68 9.24
C SER A 14 2.28 4.38 9.99
N LEU A 15 2.46 3.30 9.25
CA LEU A 15 2.94 2.02 9.78
C LEU A 15 4.45 1.90 9.54
N PRO A 16 5.18 1.14 10.39
CA PRO A 16 6.55 0.76 10.05
C PRO A 16 6.56 -0.08 8.77
N LEU A 17 7.59 0.08 7.94
CA LEU A 17 7.73 -0.64 6.66
C LEU A 17 7.64 -2.16 6.84
N SER A 18 8.20 -2.70 7.93
CA SER A 18 8.14 -4.12 8.27
C SER A 18 6.72 -4.67 8.42
N ALA A 19 5.73 -3.84 8.78
CA ALA A 19 4.33 -4.26 8.85
C ALA A 19 3.78 -4.67 7.48
N LEU A 20 4.37 -4.17 6.38
CA LEU A 20 3.98 -4.55 5.02
C LEU A 20 4.43 -5.98 4.65
N ALA A 21 5.24 -6.66 5.46
CA ALA A 21 5.49 -8.09 5.29
C ALA A 21 4.23 -8.96 5.53
N GLU A 22 3.25 -8.41 6.27
CA GLU A 22 2.04 -9.12 6.66
C GLU A 22 0.91 -8.94 5.63
N ALA A 23 0.39 -10.06 5.12
CA ALA A 23 -0.73 -10.06 4.18
C ALA A 23 -1.98 -9.36 4.73
N ALA A 24 -2.16 -9.37 6.05
CA ALA A 24 -3.25 -8.70 6.75
C ALA A 24 -3.17 -7.17 6.65
N VAL A 25 -1.99 -6.60 6.40
CA VAL A 25 -1.77 -5.15 6.21
C VAL A 25 -1.83 -4.78 4.73
N VAL A 26 -1.21 -5.59 3.87
CA VAL A 26 -1.13 -5.30 2.42
C VAL A 26 -2.51 -5.38 1.75
N ARG A 27 -3.37 -6.33 2.16
CA ARG A 27 -4.68 -6.50 1.52
C ARG A 27 -5.61 -5.29 1.73
N PRO A 28 -5.82 -4.79 2.97
CA PRO A 28 -6.54 -3.53 3.18
C PRO A 28 -5.92 -2.33 2.46
N ALA A 29 -4.59 -2.26 2.36
CA ALA A 29 -3.93 -1.19 1.61
C ALA A 29 -4.32 -1.24 0.12
N LEU A 30 -4.26 -2.43 -0.51
CA LEU A 30 -4.68 -2.62 -1.91
C LEU A 30 -6.18 -2.34 -2.15
N ASP A 31 -7.03 -2.60 -1.15
CA ASP A 31 -8.45 -2.26 -1.17
C ASP A 31 -8.63 -0.73 -1.12
N ALA A 32 -7.94 -0.05 -0.20
CA ALA A 32 -7.96 1.41 -0.06
C ALA A 32 -7.47 2.14 -1.32
N LEU A 33 -6.47 1.61 -2.03
CA LEU A 33 -6.01 2.18 -3.31
C LEU A 33 -7.10 2.19 -4.41
N GLY A 34 -8.12 1.33 -4.26
CA GLY A 34 -9.30 1.29 -5.12
C GLY A 34 -10.37 2.33 -4.81
N LEU A 35 -10.18 3.15 -3.77
CA LEU A 35 -11.15 4.15 -3.32
C LEU A 35 -10.64 5.59 -3.52
N THR A 36 -11.57 6.54 -3.61
CA THR A 36 -11.30 7.98 -3.46
C THR A 36 -11.18 8.33 -1.98
N MET A 37 -10.77 9.56 -1.67
CA MET A 37 -10.74 10.04 -0.27
C MET A 37 -12.14 10.11 0.36
N ASP A 38 -13.19 10.23 -0.46
CA ASP A 38 -14.59 10.14 -0.04
C ASP A 38 -15.07 8.69 0.17
N GLY A 39 -14.18 7.69 -0.01
CA GLY A 39 -14.53 6.26 0.12
C GLY A 39 -15.30 5.67 -1.07
N ARG A 40 -15.46 6.40 -2.18
CA ARG A 40 -16.13 5.88 -3.38
C ARG A 40 -15.16 5.13 -4.29
N PRO A 41 -15.61 4.20 -5.15
CA PRO A 41 -14.73 3.55 -6.11
C PRO A 41 -13.98 4.55 -6.99
N ALA A 42 -12.66 4.40 -7.08
CA ALA A 42 -11.84 5.16 -8.01
C ALA A 42 -11.98 4.63 -9.44
N ALA A 43 -11.70 5.48 -10.43
CA ALA A 43 -11.68 5.06 -11.83
C ALA A 43 -10.71 3.89 -12.04
N ALA A 44 -11.04 2.97 -12.96
CA ALA A 44 -10.25 1.76 -13.19
C ALA A 44 -8.77 2.07 -13.54
N SER A 45 -8.53 3.10 -14.36
CA SER A 45 -7.18 3.56 -14.71
C SER A 45 -6.41 4.08 -13.49
N THR A 46 -7.08 4.82 -12.59
CA THR A 46 -6.51 5.32 -11.34
C THR A 46 -6.16 4.18 -10.39
N THR A 47 -7.07 3.23 -10.18
CA THR A 47 -6.85 2.04 -9.35
C THR A 47 -5.67 1.22 -9.86
N ARG A 48 -5.61 0.96 -11.18
CA ARG A 48 -4.49 0.24 -11.80
C ARG A 48 -3.16 0.97 -11.59
N ARG A 49 -3.11 2.28 -11.82
CA ARG A 49 -1.90 3.07 -11.65
C ARG A 49 -1.42 3.07 -10.20
N ARG A 50 -2.32 3.30 -9.24
CA ARG A 50 -2.02 3.28 -7.81
C ARG A 50 -1.46 1.93 -7.35
N ARG A 51 -2.09 0.82 -7.78
CA ARG A 51 -1.61 -0.53 -7.46
C ARG A 51 -0.24 -0.83 -8.08
N SER A 52 0.01 -0.40 -9.31
CA SER A 52 1.32 -0.56 -9.95
C SER A 52 2.41 0.22 -9.22
N VAL A 53 2.14 1.48 -8.83
CA VAL A 53 3.10 2.28 -8.06
C VAL A 53 3.38 1.64 -6.70
N PHE A 54 2.33 1.20 -5.99
CA PHE A 54 2.49 0.55 -4.70
C PHE A 54 3.29 -0.75 -4.79
N TYR A 55 3.03 -1.57 -5.81
CA TYR A 55 3.84 -2.76 -6.09
C TYR A 55 5.31 -2.41 -6.32
N ASN A 56 5.60 -1.42 -7.16
CA ASN A 56 6.99 -1.01 -7.44
C ASN A 56 7.71 -0.51 -6.18
N VAL A 57 7.03 0.23 -5.31
CA VAL A 57 7.60 0.68 -4.03
C VAL A 57 7.95 -0.50 -3.13
N LEU A 58 7.12 -1.53 -3.09
CA LEU A 58 7.39 -2.73 -2.31
C LEU A 58 8.56 -3.53 -2.88
N GLN A 59 8.66 -3.66 -4.21
CA GLN A 59 9.83 -4.30 -4.84
C GLN A 59 11.10 -3.50 -4.59
N TYR A 60 11.04 -2.17 -4.63
CA TYR A 60 12.18 -1.32 -4.28
C TYR A 60 12.60 -1.50 -2.81
N ALA A 61 11.66 -1.67 -1.88
CA ALA A 61 11.98 -1.99 -0.49
C ALA A 61 12.69 -3.34 -0.35
N VAL A 62 12.37 -4.32 -1.20
CA VAL A 62 13.10 -5.60 -1.28
C VAL A 62 14.49 -5.41 -1.87
N GLU A 63 14.65 -4.61 -2.92
CA GLU A 63 15.97 -4.27 -3.49
C GLU A 63 16.89 -3.59 -2.47
N LEU A 64 16.32 -2.82 -1.55
CA LEU A 64 17.03 -2.20 -0.43
C LEU A 64 17.20 -3.11 0.79
N GLU A 65 16.81 -4.38 0.70
CA GLU A 65 16.85 -5.36 1.81
C GLU A 65 16.05 -4.93 3.05
N LEU A 66 15.07 -4.03 2.88
CA LEU A 66 14.16 -3.59 3.95
C LEU A 66 12.96 -4.53 4.13
N LEU A 67 12.71 -5.37 3.13
CA LEU A 67 11.74 -6.46 3.13
C LEU A 67 12.38 -7.70 2.51
N ASP A 68 12.11 -8.87 3.07
CA ASP A 68 12.68 -10.13 2.57
C ASP A 68 12.08 -10.57 1.22
N PHE A 69 10.85 -10.15 0.92
CA PHE A 69 10.10 -10.55 -0.27
C PHE A 69 9.00 -9.54 -0.61
N GLY A 70 8.55 -9.55 -1.86
CA GLY A 70 7.39 -8.78 -2.31
C GLY A 70 6.09 -9.32 -1.68
N PRO A 71 5.44 -8.58 -0.75
CA PRO A 71 4.33 -9.13 0.02
C PRO A 71 3.05 -9.29 -0.81
N VAL A 72 2.93 -8.58 -1.94
CA VAL A 72 1.84 -8.75 -2.91
C VAL A 72 1.91 -10.12 -3.57
N ASP A 73 3.10 -10.67 -3.78
CA ASP A 73 3.30 -11.96 -4.47
C ASP A 73 2.82 -13.15 -3.63
N LYS A 74 2.71 -12.96 -2.31
CA LYS A 74 2.15 -13.94 -1.38
C LYS A 74 0.62 -13.91 -1.31
N LEU A 75 -0.02 -12.91 -1.92
CA LEU A 75 -1.47 -12.79 -1.88
C LEU A 75 -2.13 -13.71 -2.89
N ARG A 76 -3.03 -14.58 -2.42
CA ARG A 76 -3.91 -15.32 -3.32
C ARG A 76 -4.91 -14.35 -3.97
N VAL A 77 -4.92 -14.33 -5.30
CA VAL A 77 -5.89 -13.56 -6.07
C VAL A 77 -7.29 -14.09 -5.76
N ARG A 78 -8.23 -13.20 -5.41
CA ARG A 78 -9.64 -13.59 -5.32
C ARG A 78 -10.17 -13.80 -6.73
N PRO A 79 -10.82 -14.93 -7.04
CA PRO A 79 -11.47 -15.10 -8.33
C PRO A 79 -12.51 -13.99 -8.50
N SER A 80 -12.38 -13.25 -9.60
CA SER A 80 -13.40 -12.31 -10.04
C SER A 80 -14.65 -13.11 -10.39
N ARG A 81 -15.72 -13.00 -9.60
CA ARG A 81 -17.05 -13.44 -10.08
C ARG A 81 -17.46 -12.51 -11.22
N ARG A 82 -17.28 -12.99 -12.45
CA ARG A 82 -17.97 -12.47 -13.62
C ARG A 82 -19.42 -12.91 -13.58
#